data_AF-A0A537VK17-F1
#
_entry.id   AF-A0A537VK17-F1
#
_cell.length_a   1.000
_cell.length_b   1.000
_cell.length_c   1.000
_cell.angle_alpha   90.00
_cell.angle_beta   90.00
_cell.angle_gamma   90.00
#
_symmetry.space_group_name_H-M   'P 1'
#
loop_
_entity.id
_entity.type
_entity.pdbx_description
1 polymer ?
#
loop_
_entity_poly.entity_id
_entity_poly.type
_entity_poly.pdbx_seq_one_letter_code
_entity_poly.pdbx_strand_id
1 'polypeptide(L)' 'MPDLQDLFDRSARAASASVYWTRRTARLMIGVPDYDTYVAHRRANHPDQPIMTYVEFFRERQQARYAVGKGRFRGCC' A
#
# COMPACT_ATOMS: atom_id res chain seq x y z
N MET A 1 10.16 18.35 -34.51
CA MET A 1 11.05 17.55 -33.66
C MET A 1 10.33 17.40 -32.33
N PRO A 2 9.98 16.19 -31.87
CA PRO A 2 9.41 16.05 -30.52
C PRO A 2 10.41 16.65 -29.53
N ASP A 3 9.91 17.55 -28.70
CA ASP A 3 10.68 18.39 -27.79
C ASP A 3 11.44 17.52 -26.78
N LEU A 4 12.68 17.91 -26.44
CA LEU A 4 13.50 17.32 -25.39
C LEU A 4 12.69 17.20 -24.08
N GLN A 5 11.77 18.13 -23.83
CA GLN A 5 10.85 18.12 -22.70
C GLN A 5 9.93 16.89 -22.69
N ASP A 6 9.37 16.46 -23.84
CA ASP A 6 8.52 15.26 -23.93
C ASP A 6 9.33 13.99 -23.63
N LEU A 7 10.59 13.93 -24.05
CA LEU A 7 11.47 12.81 -23.71
C LEU A 7 11.79 12.76 -22.21
N PHE A 8 12.04 13.92 -21.60
CA PHE A 8 12.22 14.02 -20.14
C PHE A 8 10.96 13.62 -19.38
N ASP A 9 9.78 14.09 -19.81
CA ASP A 9 8.52 13.76 -19.15
C ASP A 9 8.19 12.26 -19.24
N ARG A 10 8.43 11.64 -20.40
CA ARG A 10 8.24 10.19 -20.58
C ARG A 10 9.19 9.38 -19.71
N SER A 11 10.47 9.76 -19.67
CA SER A 11 11.46 9.06 -18.83
C SER A 11 11.16 9.25 -17.34
N ALA A 12 10.73 10.44 -16.91
CA ALA A 12 10.32 10.71 -15.53
C ALA A 12 9.08 9.90 -15.12
N ARG A 13 8.06 9.78 -15.99
CA ARG A 13 6.88 8.92 -15.75
C ARG A 13 7.24 7.43 -15.70
N ALA A 14 8.14 6.98 -16.56
CA ALA A 14 8.62 5.60 -16.53
C ALA A 14 9.40 5.29 -15.24
N ALA A 15 10.24 6.23 -14.78
CA ALA A 15 10.97 6.12 -13.53
C ALA A 15 10.04 6.13 -12.30
N SER A 16 9.01 6.99 -12.26
CA SER A 16 8.06 7.01 -11.15
C SER A 16 7.23 5.73 -11.07
N ALA A 17 6.84 5.16 -12.22
CA ALA A 17 6.18 3.87 -12.29
C ALA A 17 7.07 2.74 -11.75
N SER A 18 8.36 2.69 -12.12
CA SER A 18 9.27 1.64 -11.66
C SER A 18 9.51 1.71 -10.14
N VAL A 19 9.68 2.92 -9.60
CA VAL A 19 9.80 3.16 -8.14
C VAL A 19 8.53 2.71 -7.41
N TYR A 20 7.34 3.05 -7.93
CA TYR A 20 6.06 2.63 -7.36
C TYR A 20 5.94 1.10 -7.28
N TRP A 21 6.22 0.39 -8.38
CA TRP A 21 6.14 -1.07 -8.43
C TRP A 21 7.18 -1.74 -7.53
N THR A 22 8.41 -1.24 -7.51
CA THR A 22 9.47 -1.78 -6.65
C THR A 22 9.10 -1.66 -5.18
N ARG A 23 8.59 -0.50 -4.75
CA ARG A 23 8.10 -0.27 -3.38
C ARG A 23 6.99 -1.25 -3.02
N ARG A 24 6.04 -1.47 -3.93
CA ARG A 24 4.91 -2.38 -3.73
C ARG A 24 5.38 -3.83 -3.57
N THR A 25 6.28 -4.29 -4.45
CA THR A 25 6.84 -5.65 -4.39
C THR A 25 7.64 -5.88 -3.11
N ALA A 26 8.49 -4.93 -2.71
CA ALA A 26 9.27 -5.05 -1.47
C ALA A 26 8.37 -5.17 -0.22
N ARG A 27 7.27 -4.40 -0.16
CA ARG A 27 6.29 -4.47 0.94
C ARG A 27 5.59 -5.83 1.01
N LEU A 28 5.22 -6.39 -0.14
CA LEU A 28 4.63 -7.72 -0.23
C LEU A 28 5.61 -8.81 0.25
N MET A 29 6.88 -8.74 -0.16
CA MET A 29 7.90 -9.72 0.26
C MET A 29 8.10 -9.75 1.77
N ILE A 30 8.07 -8.59 2.43
CA ILE A 30 8.24 -8.48 3.89
C ILE A 30 6.92 -8.75 4.63
N GLY A 31 5.81 -8.92 3.90
CA GLY A 31 4.47 -9.11 4.47
C GLY A 31 3.99 -7.87 5.23
N VAL A 32 4.36 -6.68 4.77
CA VAL A 32 3.91 -5.39 5.33
C VAL A 32 2.76 -4.86 4.47
N PRO A 33 1.53 -4.82 5.02
CA PRO A 33 0.39 -4.26 4.31
C PRO A 33 0.60 -2.77 4.04
N ASP A 34 0.24 -2.35 2.83
CA ASP A 34 0.35 -0.96 2.37
C ASP A 34 -0.92 -0.18 2.74
N TYR A 35 -0.77 0.96 3.41
CA TYR A 35 -1.91 1.75 3.91
C TYR A 35 -2.83 2.22 2.77
N ASP A 36 -2.26 2.69 1.65
CA ASP A 36 -3.05 3.16 0.50
C ASP A 36 -3.87 2.01 -0.10
N THR A 37 -3.29 0.81 -0.15
CA THR A 37 -3.96 -0.42 -0.57
C THR A 37 -5.09 -0.80 0.39
N TYR A 38 -4.89 -0.67 1.71
CA TYR A 38 -5.95 -0.84 2.72
C TYR A 38 -7.09 0.16 2.52
N VAL A 39 -6.78 1.45 2.36
CA VAL A 39 -7.78 2.50 2.13
C VAL A 39 -8.58 2.21 0.86
N ALA A 40 -7.91 1.86 -0.24
CA ALA A 40 -8.56 1.52 -1.50
C ALA A 40 -9.47 0.30 -1.35
N HIS A 41 -8.98 -0.77 -0.69
CA HIS A 41 -9.77 -1.97 -0.41
C HIS A 41 -10.99 -1.65 0.46
N ARG A 42 -10.83 -0.86 1.52
CA ARG A 42 -11.92 -0.45 2.42
C ARG A 42 -12.97 0.38 1.70
N ARG A 43 -12.56 1.36 0.89
CA ARG A 43 -13.50 2.17 0.10
C ARG A 43 -14.29 1.32 -0.90
N ALA A 44 -13.65 0.32 -1.51
CA ALA A 44 -14.28 -0.53 -2.51
C ALA A 44 -15.23 -1.58 -1.90
N ASN A 45 -14.86 -2.19 -0.77
CA ASN A 45 -15.56 -3.37 -0.23
C ASN A 45 -16.31 -3.08 1.09
N HIS A 46 -16.00 -1.98 1.77
CA HIS A 46 -16.54 -1.61 3.07
C HIS A 46 -16.82 -0.08 3.16
N PRO A 47 -17.59 0.49 2.22
CA PRO A 47 -17.78 1.95 2.13
C PRO A 47 -18.42 2.58 3.37
N ASP A 48 -19.25 1.81 4.09
CA ASP A 48 -19.98 2.29 5.27
C ASP A 48 -19.17 2.18 6.57
N GLN A 49 -17.95 1.64 6.51
CA GLN A 49 -17.14 1.46 7.70
C GLN A 49 -16.01 2.48 7.79
N PRO A 50 -15.65 2.94 9.00
CA PRO A 50 -14.55 3.89 9.17
C PRO A 50 -13.23 3.28 8.70
N ILE A 51 -12.41 4.14 8.10
CA ILE A 51 -11.05 3.83 7.67
C ILE A 51 -10.12 4.21 8.81
N MET A 52 -9.34 3.25 9.31
CA MET A 52 -8.33 3.50 10.34
C MET A 52 -7.36 4.58 9.88
N THR A 53 -6.87 5.39 10.81
CA THR A 53 -5.71 6.25 10.55
C THR A 53 -4.47 5.41 10.28
N TYR A 54 -3.45 6.01 9.67
CA TYR A 54 -2.17 5.33 9.41
C TYR A 54 -1.56 4.72 10.69
N VAL A 55 -1.60 5.44 11.81
CA VAL A 55 -1.02 4.98 13.08
C VAL A 55 -1.80 3.81 13.67
N GLU A 56 -3.14 3.85 13.60
CA GLU A 56 -4.00 2.74 14.04
C GLU A 56 -3.77 1.48 13.21
N PHE A 57 -3.76 1.63 11.88
CA PHE A 57 -3.45 0.55 10.96
C PHE A 57 -2.08 -0.07 11.26
N PHE A 58 -1.04 0.74 11.43
CA PHE A 58 0.31 0.25 11.72
C PHE A 58 0.40 -0.49 13.06
N ARG A 59 -0.29 -0.02 14.10
CA ARG A 59 -0.36 -0.71 15.39
C ARG A 59 -1.13 -2.03 15.28
N GLU A 60 -2.26 -2.04 14.58
CA GLU A 60 -3.06 -3.24 14.33
C GLU A 60 -2.23 -4.32 13.61
N ARG A 61 -1.45 -3.96 12.57
CA ARG A 61 -0.56 -4.92 11.89
C ARG A 61 0.58 -5.44 12.74
N GLN A 62 1.18 -4.60 13.58
CA GLN A 62 2.18 -5.08 14.52
C GLN A 62 1.59 -6.02 15.55
N GLN A 63 0.42 -5.71 16.10
CA GLN A 63 -0.27 -6.59 17.05
C GLN A 63 -0.62 -7.92 16.40
N ALA A 64 -1.23 -7.91 15.20
CA ALA A 64 -1.59 -9.13 14.48
C ALA A 64 -0.38 -10.02 14.15
N ARG A 65 0.81 -9.42 13.94
CA ARG A 65 2.03 -10.15 13.57
C ARG A 65 2.87 -10.61 14.77
N TYR A 66 2.96 -9.79 15.81
CA TYR A 66 3.90 -9.99 16.91
C TYR A 66 3.24 -10.30 18.26
N ALA A 67 1.94 -10.05 18.45
CA ALA A 67 1.27 -10.45 19.68
C ALA A 67 1.01 -11.96 19.67
N VAL A 68 1.57 -12.67 20.67
CA VAL A 68 1.27 -14.08 20.95
C VAL A 68 -0.09 -14.16 21.65
N GLY A 69 -1.17 -13.80 20.95
CA GLY A 69 -2.50 -13.74 21.55
C GLY A 69 -3.59 -13.30 20.59
N LYS A 70 -4.43 -14.26 20.18
CA LYS A 70 -5.72 -14.10 19.48
C LYS A 70 -5.74 -13.06 18.35
N GLY A 71 -5.11 -13.38 17.21
CA GLY A 71 -5.29 -12.58 16.01
C GLY A 71 -4.66 -13.20 14.79
N ARG A 72 -5.05 -14.44 14.44
CA ARG A 72 -4.75 -14.94 13.10
C ARG A 72 -5.37 -13.97 12.11
N PHE A 73 -4.53 -13.34 11.30
CA PHE A 73 -4.94 -12.56 10.15
C PHE A 73 -5.79 -13.46 9.23
N ARG A 74 -7.11 -13.45 9.43
CA ARG A 74 -8.09 -14.32 8.78
C ARG A 74 -9.16 -13.41 8.17
N GLY A 75 -8.88 -12.95 6.95
CA GLY A 75 -9.88 -12.42 6.04
C GLY A 75 -9.83 -10.91 5.77
N CYS A 76 -10.22 -10.57 4.53
CA CYS A 76 -10.54 -9.29 3.91
C CYS A 76 -9.57 -8.10 4.08
N CYS A 77 -9.16 -7.74 5.29
CA CYS A 77 -8.43 -6.51 5.60
C CYS A 77 -7.06 -6.76 6.19
#